data_AF-A0A435AL67-F1
#
_entry.id   AF-A0A435AL67-F1
#
_cell.length_a   1.000
_cell.length_b   1.000
_cell.length_c   1.000
_cell.angle_alpha   90.00
_cell.angle_beta   90.00
_cell.angle_gamma   90.00
#
_symmetry.space_group_name_H-M   'P 1'
#
loop_
_entity.id
_entity.type
_entity.pdbx_description
1 polymer ?
#
loop_
_entity_poly.entity_id
_entity_poly.type
_entity_poly.pdbx_seq_one_letter_code
_entity_poly.pdbx_strand_id
1 'polypeptide(L)'
;MSCDQGALAHARAGRLRRAAKATSGFLALALSASLWLGSPASAQETQIIYPGSMAVTGFPGTVIPNFDSSDSEEGGLPPGVDPVDETFIDTSRASLRVFDVSHLGGPASGQLVYTPPPFEVTAGQIGEVFGLTYDDGVRDGVPSGIPNLYAAATSLHGIETVTPDADDDGRPERERRGAAGAAFMEGQFGTENGGGPGTIWKIDGITGAVSKFADIDTNSGPGIGNLSFDPIHRQFFASDLDTGLIHRIDANGMLIDTFDHGVAGRPAHGLDPVADDGAVMDI
;
A
#
# COMPACT_ATOMS: atom_id res chain seq x y z
N MET A 1 -70.30 -11.26 -37.16
CA MET A 1 -71.47 -10.36 -37.23
C MET A 1 -71.01 -9.03 -36.67
N SER A 2 -70.96 -7.90 -37.35
CA SER A 2 -71.28 -7.41 -38.70
C SER A 2 -70.42 -6.14 -38.84
N CYS A 3 -69.53 -6.02 -39.82
CA CYS A 3 -69.69 -5.17 -41.03
C CYS A 3 -70.15 -3.74 -40.71
N ASP A 4 -69.43 -2.71 -41.12
CA ASP A 4 -69.52 -2.10 -42.46
C ASP A 4 -68.57 -0.88 -42.49
N GLN A 5 -68.08 -0.30 -43.58
CA GLN A 5 -68.11 -0.50 -45.03
C GLN A 5 -67.02 0.47 -45.55
N GLY A 6 -66.20 0.13 -46.53
CA GLY A 6 -66.54 0.22 -47.95
C GLY A 6 -65.72 1.38 -48.56
N ALA A 7 -64.74 1.10 -49.43
CA ALA A 7 -64.89 1.02 -50.89
C ALA A 7 -64.72 2.39 -51.56
N LEU A 8 -64.09 2.60 -52.72
CA LEU A 8 -63.19 1.85 -53.60
C LEU A 8 -62.85 2.82 -54.76
N ALA A 9 -61.80 2.49 -55.51
CA ALA A 9 -61.53 2.85 -56.91
C ALA A 9 -61.02 4.27 -57.20
N HIS A 10 -59.75 4.45 -57.59
CA HIS A 10 -59.11 4.16 -58.89
C HIS A 10 -59.63 4.99 -60.07
N ALA A 11 -58.74 5.74 -60.74
CA ALA A 11 -58.32 5.44 -62.11
C ALA A 11 -57.24 6.40 -62.69
N ARG A 12 -56.23 5.76 -63.31
CA ARG A 12 -55.51 6.06 -64.58
C ARG A 12 -54.92 7.46 -64.83
N ALA A 13 -53.60 7.63 -64.92
CA ALA A 13 -52.61 7.16 -65.92
C ALA A 13 -52.47 8.04 -67.17
N GLY A 14 -51.26 8.57 -67.42
CA GLY A 14 -50.92 9.32 -68.64
C GLY A 14 -49.49 9.85 -68.72
N ARG A 15 -48.58 9.00 -69.20
CA ARG A 15 -47.27 9.20 -69.90
C ARG A 15 -47.19 10.50 -70.77
N LEU A 16 -46.09 11.24 -71.02
CA LEU A 16 -44.68 10.91 -71.36
C LEU A 16 -43.81 12.20 -71.54
N ARG A 17 -42.48 12.05 -71.35
CA ARG A 17 -41.31 12.69 -72.04
C ARG A 17 -40.69 14.04 -71.60
N ARG A 18 -39.65 13.90 -70.77
CA ARG A 18 -38.23 14.36 -70.87
C ARG A 18 -37.87 15.71 -71.55
N ALA A 19 -37.21 16.58 -70.78
CA ALA A 19 -35.97 17.30 -71.12
C ALA A 19 -35.28 17.70 -69.77
N ALA A 20 -34.12 17.15 -69.42
CA ALA A 20 -32.77 17.64 -69.71
C ALA A 20 -32.17 18.46 -68.53
N LYS A 21 -31.20 17.80 -67.87
CA LYS A 21 -29.99 18.33 -67.21
C LYS A 21 -30.11 19.59 -66.34
N ALA A 22 -29.98 19.39 -65.02
CA ALA A 22 -28.98 20.11 -64.22
C ALA A 22 -28.69 19.27 -62.96
N THR A 23 -27.52 18.66 -62.94
CA THR A 23 -26.91 18.02 -61.77
C THR A 23 -26.70 19.08 -60.69
N SER A 24 -27.65 19.20 -59.79
CA SER A 24 -27.50 19.93 -58.53
C SER A 24 -27.12 18.92 -57.46
N GLY A 25 -25.81 18.76 -57.25
CA GLY A 25 -25.31 18.15 -56.03
C GLY A 25 -25.54 19.13 -54.89
N PHE A 26 -26.47 18.81 -53.99
CA PHE A 26 -26.57 19.30 -52.61
C PHE A 26 -27.80 18.62 -51.99
N LEU A 27 -27.69 17.33 -51.66
CA LEU A 27 -28.63 16.68 -50.75
C LEU A 27 -28.05 15.38 -50.22
N ALA A 28 -27.53 15.42 -48.98
CA ALA A 28 -27.55 14.36 -47.96
C ALA A 28 -26.37 14.55 -46.99
N LEU A 29 -26.44 15.59 -46.16
CA LEU A 29 -25.65 15.66 -44.92
C LEU A 29 -26.58 16.08 -43.78
N ALA A 30 -27.51 15.19 -43.44
CA ALA A 30 -28.32 15.31 -42.23
C ALA A 30 -29.00 13.97 -41.94
N LEU A 31 -28.21 12.91 -41.72
CA LEU A 31 -28.68 11.74 -41.00
C LEU A 31 -27.67 11.40 -39.89
N SER A 32 -28.20 11.43 -38.65
CA SER A 32 -27.67 10.79 -37.44
C SER A 32 -26.32 11.29 -36.89
N ALA A 33 -26.29 12.54 -36.40
CA ALA A 33 -25.30 13.02 -35.43
C ALA A 33 -25.79 12.83 -33.97
N SER A 34 -26.43 11.70 -33.68
CA SER A 34 -27.04 11.43 -32.38
C SER A 34 -26.94 9.94 -32.10
N LEU A 35 -25.79 9.51 -31.55
CA LEU A 35 -25.56 8.27 -30.77
C LEU A 35 -24.06 8.08 -30.48
N TRP A 36 -23.37 9.13 -30.02
CA TRP A 36 -22.06 8.99 -29.35
C TRP A 36 -22.04 9.93 -28.14
N LEU A 37 -23.07 9.83 -27.30
CA LEU A 37 -22.84 10.03 -25.87
C LEU A 37 -22.07 8.77 -25.46
N GLY A 38 -20.74 8.86 -25.52
CA GLY A 38 -19.91 7.90 -24.81
C GLY A 38 -20.42 7.88 -23.39
N SER A 39 -20.85 6.71 -22.92
CA SER A 39 -20.94 6.48 -21.49
C SER A 39 -19.65 7.03 -20.87
N PRO A 40 -19.70 7.75 -19.74
CA PRO A 40 -18.47 7.96 -19.00
C PRO A 40 -17.86 6.57 -18.86
N ALA A 41 -16.67 6.37 -19.40
CA ALA A 41 -15.87 5.24 -18.99
C ALA A 41 -15.82 5.38 -17.47
N SER A 42 -16.54 4.51 -16.76
CA SER A 42 -16.22 4.30 -15.37
C SER A 42 -14.79 3.80 -15.45
N ALA A 43 -13.84 4.70 -15.16
CA ALA A 43 -12.54 4.26 -14.72
C ALA A 43 -12.87 3.24 -13.65
N GLN A 44 -12.56 1.98 -13.93
CA GLN A 44 -12.77 0.92 -12.97
C GLN A 44 -12.02 1.40 -11.73
N GLU A 45 -12.74 1.79 -10.67
CA GLU A 45 -12.12 2.10 -9.40
C GLU A 45 -11.30 0.87 -9.08
N THR A 46 -9.99 1.01 -9.26
CA THR A 46 -9.07 -0.12 -9.20
C THR A 46 -8.80 -0.30 -7.71
N GLN A 47 -9.82 -0.78 -6.99
CA GLN A 47 -9.68 -1.08 -5.58
C GLN A 47 -8.55 -2.11 -5.42
N ILE A 48 -7.68 -1.85 -4.47
CA ILE A 48 -6.52 -2.70 -4.19
C ILE A 48 -6.90 -3.81 -3.21
N ILE A 49 -7.86 -3.52 -2.32
CA ILE A 49 -8.35 -4.46 -1.32
C ILE A 49 -9.81 -4.81 -1.61
N TYR A 50 -10.12 -6.11 -1.59
CA TYR A 50 -11.45 -6.65 -1.78
C TYR A 50 -11.65 -7.92 -0.94
N PRO A 51 -12.89 -8.43 -0.81
CA PRO A 51 -13.12 -9.70 -0.14
C PRO A 51 -12.29 -10.82 -0.79
N GLY A 52 -11.41 -11.44 0.01
CA GLY A 52 -10.44 -12.41 -0.47
C GLY A 52 -9.05 -11.85 -0.80
N SER A 53 -8.77 -10.58 -0.49
CA SER A 53 -7.40 -10.07 -0.48
C SER A 53 -6.62 -10.56 0.75
N MET A 54 -5.35 -10.88 0.57
CA MET A 54 -4.43 -11.26 1.63
C MET A 54 -3.23 -10.31 1.63
N ALA A 55 -3.05 -9.57 2.72
CA ALA A 55 -1.85 -8.76 2.94
C ALA A 55 -0.77 -9.60 3.62
N VAL A 56 0.45 -9.51 3.10
CA VAL A 56 1.61 -10.26 3.58
C VAL A 56 2.78 -9.30 3.69
N THR A 57 3.39 -9.25 4.86
CA THR A 57 4.66 -8.53 5.08
C THR A 57 5.85 -9.46 4.84
N GLY A 58 7.00 -8.86 4.59
CA GLY A 58 8.26 -9.59 4.53
C GLY A 58 9.46 -8.65 4.49
N PHE A 59 10.64 -9.23 4.68
CA PHE A 59 11.89 -8.51 4.53
C PHE A 59 12.07 -8.11 3.04
N PRO A 60 12.35 -6.83 2.73
CA PRO A 60 12.51 -6.37 1.35
C PRO A 60 13.73 -6.99 0.65
N GLY A 61 14.67 -7.53 1.42
CA GLY A 61 15.95 -8.00 0.92
C GLY A 61 17.02 -6.91 1.03
N THR A 62 18.21 -7.25 0.56
CA THR A 62 19.35 -6.35 0.57
C THR A 62 20.01 -6.27 -0.80
N VAL A 63 20.80 -5.23 -0.98
CA VAL A 63 21.54 -4.89 -2.18
C VAL A 63 22.95 -4.47 -1.77
N ILE A 64 23.94 -4.88 -2.56
CA ILE A 64 25.27 -4.25 -2.55
C ILE A 64 25.28 -3.31 -3.75
N PRO A 65 25.26 -1.97 -3.55
CA PRO A 65 25.20 -1.06 -4.66
C PRO A 65 26.43 -1.24 -5.57
N ASN A 66 26.22 -1.08 -6.88
CA ASN A 66 27.27 -1.21 -7.91
C ASN A 66 28.09 -2.51 -7.88
N PHE A 67 27.56 -3.59 -7.29
CA PHE A 67 28.22 -4.89 -7.26
C PHE A 67 28.60 -5.38 -8.66
N ASP A 68 27.78 -5.09 -9.67
CA ASP A 68 28.02 -5.47 -11.08
C ASP A 68 28.57 -4.31 -11.94
N SER A 69 29.06 -3.21 -11.34
CA SER A 69 29.51 -2.02 -12.09
C SER A 69 30.83 -2.23 -12.83
N SER A 70 30.96 -1.62 -14.01
CA SER A 70 32.17 -1.67 -14.84
C SER A 70 33.40 -0.96 -14.24
N ASP A 71 33.18 -0.17 -13.19
CA ASP A 71 34.23 0.58 -12.49
C ASP A 71 34.92 -0.29 -11.44
N SER A 72 34.31 -1.42 -11.05
CA SER A 72 35.01 -2.52 -10.43
C SER A 72 35.71 -3.32 -11.54
N GLU A 73 37.04 -3.41 -11.53
CA GLU A 73 37.79 -3.99 -12.65
C GLU A 73 37.44 -5.46 -12.98
N GLU A 74 36.65 -6.15 -12.14
CA GLU A 74 36.18 -7.53 -12.36
C GLU A 74 34.67 -7.79 -12.10
N GLY A 75 33.89 -6.80 -11.68
CA GLY A 75 32.58 -7.08 -11.05
C GLY A 75 32.78 -7.60 -9.63
N GLY A 76 32.20 -6.92 -8.64
CA GLY A 76 32.22 -7.32 -7.24
C GLY A 76 32.96 -6.34 -6.32
N LEU A 77 33.16 -6.75 -5.07
CA LEU A 77 33.80 -5.94 -4.05
C LEU A 77 35.33 -5.98 -4.13
N PRO A 78 36.04 -4.89 -3.77
CA PRO A 78 37.49 -4.88 -3.71
C PRO A 78 38.06 -5.98 -2.79
N PRO A 79 39.28 -6.49 -3.05
CA PRO A 79 39.89 -7.49 -2.19
C PRO A 79 40.04 -7.00 -0.74
N GLY A 80 39.50 -7.77 0.20
CA GLY A 80 39.60 -7.48 1.64
C GLY A 80 38.40 -6.72 2.22
N VAL A 81 37.45 -6.30 1.38
CA VAL A 81 36.16 -5.75 1.82
C VAL A 81 35.23 -6.89 2.21
N ASP A 82 34.62 -6.82 3.39
CA ASP A 82 33.59 -7.78 3.81
C ASP A 82 32.25 -7.40 3.16
N PRO A 83 31.61 -8.29 2.38
CA PRO A 83 30.33 -7.98 1.74
C PRO A 83 29.24 -7.52 2.68
N VAL A 84 29.30 -7.94 3.95
CA VAL A 84 28.34 -7.53 4.96
C VAL A 84 28.44 -6.03 5.28
N ASP A 85 29.62 -5.41 5.16
CA ASP A 85 29.78 -3.97 5.42
C ASP A 85 29.27 -3.11 4.25
N GLU A 86 29.03 -3.73 3.10
CA GLU A 86 28.57 -3.07 1.86
C GLU A 86 27.11 -3.38 1.51
N THR A 87 26.40 -4.03 2.43
CA THR A 87 25.04 -4.53 2.21
C THR A 87 24.01 -3.59 2.81
N PHE A 88 23.10 -3.08 1.99
CA PHE A 88 22.06 -2.13 2.40
C PHE A 88 20.65 -2.68 2.13
N ILE A 89 19.65 -2.19 2.85
CA ILE A 89 18.24 -2.51 2.60
C ILE A 89 17.88 -2.10 1.17
N ASP A 90 17.22 -2.99 0.42
CA ASP A 90 16.72 -2.67 -0.91
C ASP A 90 15.42 -1.86 -0.80
N THR A 91 15.54 -0.53 -0.83
CA THR A 91 14.42 0.42 -0.72
C THR A 91 13.39 0.27 -1.84
N SER A 92 13.78 -0.32 -2.97
CA SER A 92 12.90 -0.51 -4.14
C SER A 92 12.01 -1.76 -4.05
N ARG A 93 12.31 -2.67 -3.12
CA ARG A 93 11.59 -3.94 -2.97
C ARG A 93 10.43 -3.84 -1.99
N ALA A 94 9.41 -4.66 -2.23
CA ALA A 94 8.21 -4.69 -1.41
C ALA A 94 8.48 -5.27 -0.01
N SER A 95 8.17 -4.49 1.02
CA SER A 95 8.02 -4.97 2.40
C SER A 95 6.57 -5.40 2.70
N LEU A 96 5.62 -4.98 1.88
CA LEU A 96 4.21 -5.35 1.95
C LEU A 96 3.66 -5.72 0.57
N ARG A 97 2.93 -6.82 0.49
CA ARG A 97 2.22 -7.28 -0.70
C ARG A 97 0.76 -7.58 -0.41
N VAL A 98 -0.13 -7.22 -1.33
CA VAL A 98 -1.56 -7.58 -1.27
C VAL A 98 -1.88 -8.49 -2.44
N PHE A 99 -2.19 -9.75 -2.12
CA PHE A 99 -2.54 -10.79 -3.09
C PHE A 99 -4.05 -10.94 -3.24
N ASP A 100 -4.49 -11.20 -4.47
CA ASP A 100 -5.81 -11.76 -4.73
C ASP A 100 -5.81 -13.27 -4.45
N VAL A 101 -6.54 -13.69 -3.42
CA VAL A 101 -6.78 -15.11 -3.13
C VAL A 101 -8.26 -15.49 -3.22
N SER A 102 -9.09 -14.67 -3.88
CA SER A 102 -10.52 -14.91 -4.06
C SER A 102 -10.81 -16.11 -4.97
N HIS A 103 -9.89 -16.42 -5.90
CA HIS A 103 -10.05 -17.48 -6.88
C HIS A 103 -8.82 -18.40 -6.97
N LEU A 104 -8.77 -19.41 -6.11
CA LEU A 104 -7.66 -20.37 -6.03
C LEU A 104 -7.80 -21.60 -6.97
N GLY A 105 -8.77 -21.58 -7.88
CA GLY A 105 -8.93 -22.60 -8.93
C GLY A 105 -9.46 -23.97 -8.47
N GLY A 106 -9.76 -24.16 -7.19
CA GLY A 106 -10.34 -25.41 -6.67
C GLY A 106 -10.22 -25.55 -5.14
N PRO A 107 -10.67 -26.68 -4.57
CA PRO A 107 -10.52 -26.98 -3.14
C PRO A 107 -9.05 -27.03 -2.71
N ALA A 108 -8.77 -26.66 -1.45
CA ALA A 108 -7.43 -26.72 -0.88
C ALA A 108 -6.89 -28.16 -0.86
N SER A 109 -5.90 -28.42 -1.72
CA SER A 109 -5.26 -29.74 -1.91
C SER A 109 -3.73 -29.65 -1.87
N GLY A 110 -3.18 -28.52 -1.40
CA GLY A 110 -1.73 -28.24 -1.42
C GLY A 110 -1.18 -27.87 -2.80
N GLN A 111 -2.05 -27.42 -3.72
CA GLN A 111 -1.66 -27.05 -5.08
C GLN A 111 -0.88 -25.72 -5.11
N LEU A 112 0.06 -25.62 -6.05
CA LEU A 112 0.61 -24.32 -6.45
C LEU A 112 -0.47 -23.53 -7.17
N VAL A 113 -0.77 -22.33 -6.69
CA VAL A 113 -1.71 -21.40 -7.32
C VAL A 113 -0.93 -20.19 -7.83
N TYR A 114 -1.17 -19.85 -9.09
CA TYR A 114 -0.67 -18.61 -9.67
C TYR A 114 -1.71 -17.52 -9.42
N THR A 115 -1.40 -16.62 -8.50
CA THR A 115 -2.18 -15.40 -8.30
C THR A 115 -1.76 -14.34 -9.32
N PRO A 116 -2.64 -13.39 -9.67
CA PRO A 116 -2.24 -12.18 -10.38
C PRO A 116 -1.09 -11.46 -9.64
N PRO A 117 -0.27 -10.65 -10.35
CA PRO A 117 0.74 -9.84 -9.70
C PRO A 117 0.11 -9.04 -8.53
N PRO A 118 0.71 -9.11 -7.33
CA PRO A 118 0.15 -8.41 -6.18
C PRO A 118 0.35 -6.90 -6.33
N PHE A 119 -0.45 -6.15 -5.57
CA PHE A 119 -0.08 -4.78 -5.24
C PHE A 119 1.08 -4.80 -4.25
N GLU A 120 2.03 -3.88 -4.40
CA GLU A 120 3.25 -3.84 -3.60
C GLU A 120 3.45 -2.44 -3.01
N VAL A 121 3.96 -2.39 -1.77
CA VAL A 121 4.46 -1.17 -1.14
C VAL A 121 5.90 -1.42 -0.71
N THR A 122 6.79 -0.51 -1.08
CA THR A 122 8.23 -0.70 -0.93
C THR A 122 8.76 -0.32 0.45
N ALA A 123 9.95 -0.84 0.80
CA ALA A 123 10.64 -0.45 2.01
C ALA A 123 11.02 1.04 2.03
N GLY A 124 11.31 1.66 0.88
CA GLY A 124 11.48 3.11 0.79
C GLY A 124 10.25 3.88 1.28
N GLN A 125 9.05 3.39 0.95
CA GLN A 125 7.78 4.05 1.27
C GLN A 125 7.29 3.83 2.70
N ILE A 126 7.41 2.61 3.24
CA ILE A 126 6.85 2.26 4.57
C ILE A 126 7.85 1.63 5.53
N GLY A 127 9.08 1.43 5.10
CA GLY A 127 10.09 0.73 5.87
C GLY A 127 9.86 -0.76 5.92
N GLU A 128 10.51 -1.38 6.88
CA GLU A 128 10.16 -2.72 7.30
C GLU A 128 8.91 -2.69 8.17
N VAL A 129 8.02 -3.65 7.96
CA VAL A 129 6.75 -3.73 8.66
C VAL A 129 6.48 -5.13 9.17
N PHE A 130 5.86 -5.24 10.34
CA PHE A 130 5.47 -6.53 10.93
C PHE A 130 3.98 -6.57 11.26
N GLY A 131 3.50 -5.66 12.10
CA GLY A 131 2.09 -5.57 12.47
C GLY A 131 1.21 -5.05 11.33
N LEU A 132 0.09 -5.72 11.08
CA LEU A 132 -0.94 -5.29 10.12
C LEU A 132 -2.32 -5.30 10.75
N THR A 133 -3.17 -4.37 10.34
CA THR A 133 -4.61 -4.45 10.62
C THR A 133 -5.45 -3.78 9.53
N TYR A 134 -6.71 -4.19 9.39
CA TYR A 134 -7.67 -3.57 8.50
C TYR A 134 -8.69 -2.76 9.32
N ASP A 135 -9.18 -1.64 8.79
CA ASP A 135 -10.33 -0.93 9.38
C ASP A 135 -11.68 -1.51 8.91
N ASP A 136 -12.77 -0.85 9.31
CA ASP A 136 -14.14 -1.20 8.96
C ASP A 136 -14.57 -0.77 7.54
N GLY A 137 -13.70 -0.11 6.78
CA GLY A 137 -14.03 0.46 5.47
C GLY A 137 -15.08 1.57 5.53
N VAL A 138 -15.27 2.24 6.67
CA VAL A 138 -16.13 3.41 6.78
C VAL A 138 -15.33 4.67 6.42
N ARG A 139 -15.80 5.39 5.40
CA ARG A 139 -15.19 6.62 4.87
C ARG A 139 -16.19 7.76 4.99
N ASP A 140 -15.79 8.86 5.63
CA ASP A 140 -16.67 10.01 5.86
C ASP A 140 -18.03 9.65 6.51
N GLY A 141 -18.02 8.65 7.39
CA GLY A 141 -19.22 8.14 8.06
C GLY A 141 -20.09 7.21 7.21
N VAL A 142 -19.67 6.89 5.99
CA VAL A 142 -20.39 6.01 5.06
C VAL A 142 -19.62 4.70 4.86
N PRO A 143 -20.23 3.53 5.07
CA PRO A 143 -19.60 2.25 4.75
C PRO A 143 -19.31 2.16 3.25
N SER A 144 -18.03 2.07 2.86
CA SER A 144 -17.62 1.84 1.47
C SER A 144 -17.52 0.35 1.14
N GLY A 145 -17.40 -0.50 2.17
CA GLY A 145 -17.13 -1.94 2.03
C GLY A 145 -15.69 -2.27 1.64
N ILE A 146 -14.81 -1.25 1.57
CA ILE A 146 -13.41 -1.38 1.17
C ILE A 146 -12.53 -0.85 2.31
N PRO A 147 -11.94 -1.74 3.13
CA PRO A 147 -11.13 -1.32 4.26
C PRO A 147 -9.82 -0.71 3.81
N ASN A 148 -9.26 0.18 4.64
CA ASN A 148 -7.84 0.53 4.54
C ASN A 148 -6.99 -0.49 5.28
N LEU A 149 -5.73 -0.60 4.88
CA LEU A 149 -4.73 -1.42 5.53
C LEU A 149 -3.76 -0.51 6.29
N TYR A 150 -3.42 -0.90 7.51
CA TYR A 150 -2.49 -0.17 8.37
C TYR A 150 -1.28 -1.05 8.66
N ALA A 151 -0.09 -0.46 8.62
CA ALA A 151 1.17 -1.16 8.79
C ALA A 151 2.05 -0.48 9.84
N ALA A 152 2.61 -1.29 10.73
CA ALA A 152 3.49 -0.85 11.81
C ALA A 152 4.95 -0.93 11.38
N ALA A 153 5.64 0.21 11.37
CA ALA A 153 7.09 0.27 11.14
C ALA A 153 7.84 -0.47 12.26
N THR A 154 8.91 -1.18 11.93
CA THR A 154 9.61 -2.04 12.90
C THR A 154 11.09 -2.22 12.59
N SER A 155 11.89 -2.53 13.62
CA SER A 155 13.26 -3.04 13.47
C SER A 155 13.36 -4.54 13.77
N LEU A 156 12.23 -5.28 13.74
CA LEU A 156 12.20 -6.70 14.11
C LEU A 156 13.12 -7.59 13.24
N HIS A 157 13.36 -7.21 11.98
CA HIS A 157 14.28 -7.96 11.11
C HIS A 157 15.75 -7.62 11.33
N GLY A 158 16.03 -6.58 12.13
CA GLY A 158 17.36 -6.06 12.39
C GLY A 158 17.31 -4.56 12.63
N ILE A 159 18.29 -4.07 13.39
CA ILE A 159 18.60 -2.64 13.44
C ILE A 159 19.75 -2.44 12.45
N GLU A 160 19.45 -1.83 11.33
CA GLU A 160 20.42 -1.50 10.29
C GLU A 160 20.79 -0.03 10.43
N THR A 161 22.07 0.23 10.73
CA THR A 161 22.59 1.58 10.99
C THR A 161 23.73 1.90 10.06
N VAL A 162 23.91 3.19 9.78
CA VAL A 162 24.98 3.70 8.94
C VAL A 162 25.61 4.96 9.53
N THR A 163 26.88 5.22 9.25
CA THR A 163 27.55 6.52 9.48
C THR A 163 27.79 7.23 8.15
N PRO A 164 28.12 8.54 8.13
CA PRO A 164 28.44 9.23 6.89
C PRO A 164 29.60 8.56 6.13
N ASP A 165 29.56 8.68 4.81
CA ASP A 165 30.61 8.23 3.88
C ASP A 165 32.00 8.66 4.37
N ALA A 166 32.86 7.69 4.67
CA ALA A 166 34.19 7.93 5.23
C ALA A 166 35.31 7.70 4.20
N ASP A 167 35.05 6.97 3.12
CA ASP A 167 36.03 6.60 2.10
C ASP A 167 35.80 7.25 0.72
N ASP A 168 34.81 8.14 0.62
CA ASP A 168 34.42 8.92 -0.57
C ASP A 168 33.91 8.04 -1.73
N ASP A 169 33.35 6.86 -1.45
CA ASP A 169 32.74 5.99 -2.48
C ASP A 169 31.31 6.41 -2.91
N GLY A 170 30.75 7.42 -2.22
CA GLY A 170 29.43 7.97 -2.45
C GLY A 170 28.31 7.31 -1.64
N ARG A 171 28.64 6.49 -0.64
CA ARG A 171 27.68 5.73 0.18
C ARG A 171 27.99 5.86 1.66
N PRO A 172 26.98 5.74 2.52
CA PRO A 172 27.22 5.75 3.95
C PRO A 172 27.84 4.43 4.41
N GLU A 173 28.64 4.46 5.47
CA GLU A 173 29.32 3.27 6.01
C GLU A 173 28.34 2.44 6.84
N ARG A 174 28.22 1.14 6.57
CA ARG A 174 27.37 0.29 7.41
C ARG A 174 27.99 0.04 8.78
N GLU A 175 27.18 0.26 9.80
CA GLU A 175 27.55 0.00 11.18
C GLU A 175 26.85 -1.25 11.72
N ARG A 176 27.63 -2.21 12.24
CA ARG A 176 27.09 -3.42 12.89
C ARG A 176 26.81 -3.22 14.39
N ARG A 177 27.20 -2.06 14.93
CA ARG A 177 27.04 -1.67 16.32
C ARG A 177 26.75 -0.17 16.36
N GLY A 178 26.07 0.28 17.41
CA GLY A 178 25.89 1.72 17.62
C GLY A 178 27.24 2.46 17.59
N ALA A 179 27.27 3.54 16.83
CA ALA A 179 28.40 4.44 16.67
C ALA A 179 27.91 5.89 16.83
N ALA A 180 28.80 6.79 17.25
CA ALA A 180 28.42 8.19 17.42
C ALA A 180 28.08 8.83 16.07
N GLY A 181 26.87 9.40 15.96
CA GLY A 181 26.38 10.01 14.72
C GLY A 181 25.88 8.99 13.70
N ALA A 182 25.55 7.78 14.14
CA ALA A 182 24.91 6.79 13.30
C ALA A 182 23.46 7.20 13.00
N ALA A 183 22.96 6.83 11.83
CA ALA A 183 21.56 6.98 11.49
C ALA A 183 20.98 5.61 11.15
N PHE A 184 19.66 5.49 11.21
CA PHE A 184 19.00 4.34 10.60
C PHE A 184 19.25 4.33 9.11
N MET A 185 19.50 3.14 8.58
CA MET A 185 19.60 2.92 7.15
C MET A 185 18.29 3.29 6.45
N GLU A 186 18.38 3.85 5.25
CA GLU A 186 17.19 4.06 4.41
C GLU A 186 16.46 2.73 4.17
N GLY A 187 15.13 2.79 4.14
CA GLY A 187 14.30 1.59 4.04
C GLY A 187 14.02 0.88 5.37
N GLN A 188 14.62 1.29 6.49
CA GLN A 188 14.26 0.76 7.82
C GLN A 188 12.84 1.21 8.22
N PHE A 189 12.52 2.50 8.06
CA PHE A 189 11.27 3.10 8.56
C PHE A 189 10.50 3.95 7.55
N GLY A 190 10.77 3.83 6.24
CA GLY A 190 9.97 4.51 5.22
C GLY A 190 10.21 6.02 5.15
N THR A 191 11.48 6.43 5.19
CA THR A 191 11.90 7.84 5.23
C THR A 191 11.46 8.63 3.99
N GLU A 192 11.20 7.99 2.85
CA GLU A 192 10.67 8.66 1.65
C GLU A 192 9.32 9.35 1.93
N ASN A 193 8.51 8.77 2.82
CA ASN A 193 7.23 9.32 3.26
C ASN A 193 7.33 9.98 4.65
N GLY A 194 8.55 10.28 5.11
CA GLY A 194 8.82 10.95 6.38
C GLY A 194 8.54 10.10 7.62
N GLY A 195 8.68 8.77 7.51
CA GLY A 195 8.50 7.85 8.63
C GLY A 195 9.68 7.78 9.58
N GLY A 196 9.42 7.21 10.75
CA GLY A 196 10.38 6.88 11.80
C GLY A 196 9.96 5.63 12.57
N PRO A 197 10.69 5.25 13.63
CA PRO A 197 10.46 3.99 14.36
C PRO A 197 9.03 3.84 14.88
N GLY A 198 8.44 4.92 15.39
CA GLY A 198 7.07 4.94 15.92
C GLY A 198 5.97 5.08 14.88
N THR A 199 6.30 5.11 13.59
CA THR A 199 5.33 5.43 12.54
C THR A 199 4.39 4.27 12.25
N ILE A 200 3.11 4.61 12.14
CA ILE A 200 2.06 3.72 11.63
C ILE A 200 1.59 4.28 10.30
N TRP A 201 1.64 3.45 9.27
CA TRP A 201 1.23 3.79 7.91
C TRP A 201 -0.22 3.43 7.64
N LYS A 202 -0.85 4.18 6.75
CA LYS A 202 -2.14 3.86 6.13
C LYS A 202 -1.96 3.70 4.63
N ILE A 203 -2.44 2.58 4.13
CA ILE A 203 -2.58 2.27 2.72
C ILE A 203 -4.07 2.36 2.38
N ASP A 204 -4.41 3.29 1.51
CA ASP A 204 -5.78 3.49 1.06
C ASP A 204 -6.26 2.28 0.26
N GLY A 205 -7.31 1.59 0.72
CA GLY A 205 -7.75 0.36 0.06
C GLY A 205 -8.39 0.52 -1.32
N ILE A 206 -8.75 1.75 -1.71
CA ILE A 206 -9.32 2.04 -3.02
C ILE A 206 -8.21 2.40 -4.02
N THR A 207 -7.26 3.24 -3.61
CA THR A 207 -6.25 3.85 -4.50
C THR A 207 -4.86 3.25 -4.36
N GLY A 208 -4.59 2.56 -3.24
CA GLY A 208 -3.24 2.13 -2.85
C GLY A 208 -2.36 3.26 -2.33
N ALA A 209 -2.88 4.48 -2.16
CA ALA A 209 -2.08 5.60 -1.69
C ALA A 209 -1.56 5.37 -0.27
N VAL A 210 -0.26 5.57 -0.08
CA VAL A 210 0.43 5.45 1.21
C VAL A 210 0.45 6.82 1.88
N SER A 211 0.17 6.86 3.18
CA SER A 211 0.24 8.06 4.01
C SER A 211 0.57 7.71 5.45
N LYS A 212 1.16 8.65 6.19
CA LYS A 212 1.33 8.53 7.64
C LYS A 212 -0.05 8.59 8.30
N PHE A 213 -0.35 7.59 9.15
CA PHE A 213 -1.58 7.56 9.94
C PHE A 213 -1.35 8.17 11.32
N ALA A 214 -0.38 7.64 12.06
CA ALA A 214 -0.04 8.07 13.40
C ALA A 214 1.48 7.96 13.61
N ASP A 215 1.98 8.63 14.63
CA ASP A 215 3.38 8.55 15.06
C ASP A 215 3.44 8.45 16.58
N ILE A 216 4.26 7.53 17.07
CA ILE A 216 4.60 7.41 18.49
C ILE A 216 6.00 7.99 18.65
N ASP A 217 6.05 9.31 18.86
CA ASP A 217 7.29 10.10 18.85
C ASP A 217 8.32 9.68 19.91
N THR A 218 7.90 8.90 20.92
CA THR A 218 8.78 8.37 21.97
C THR A 218 9.55 7.12 21.55
N ASN A 219 9.18 6.47 20.45
CA ASN A 219 9.85 5.24 20.01
C ASN A 219 11.20 5.58 19.36
N SER A 220 12.27 5.16 20.01
CA SER A 220 13.65 5.44 19.66
C SER A 220 14.24 4.49 18.62
N GLY A 221 13.56 3.40 18.26
CA GLY A 221 14.13 2.43 17.32
C GLY A 221 13.50 1.03 17.29
N PRO A 222 13.13 0.42 18.43
CA PRO A 222 12.55 -0.93 18.43
C PRO A 222 11.29 -1.07 17.55
N GLY A 223 10.59 0.05 17.36
CA GLY A 223 9.45 0.17 16.48
C GLY A 223 8.14 -0.38 17.07
N ILE A 224 7.13 -0.48 16.21
CA ILE A 224 5.78 -0.90 16.60
C ILE A 224 5.63 -2.40 16.34
N GLY A 225 5.17 -3.12 17.36
CA GLY A 225 4.99 -4.57 17.31
C GLY A 225 3.77 -4.97 16.49
N ASN A 226 2.58 -4.87 17.09
CA ASN A 226 1.33 -5.27 16.46
C ASN A 226 0.30 -4.13 16.48
N LEU A 227 -0.67 -4.23 15.56
CA LEU A 227 -1.80 -3.31 15.42
C LEU A 227 -3.11 -4.09 15.55
N SER A 228 -4.11 -3.46 16.15
CA SER A 228 -5.48 -3.95 16.11
C SER A 228 -6.45 -2.80 15.99
N PHE A 229 -7.59 -3.08 15.35
CA PHE A 229 -8.66 -2.11 15.18
C PHE A 229 -9.92 -2.59 15.89
N ASP A 230 -10.54 -1.70 16.67
CA ASP A 230 -11.84 -1.89 17.29
C ASP A 230 -12.93 -1.18 16.45
N PRO A 231 -13.80 -1.94 15.75
CA PRO A 231 -14.84 -1.36 14.91
C PRO A 231 -15.99 -0.72 15.70
N ILE A 232 -16.16 -1.04 16.99
CA ILE A 232 -17.25 -0.49 17.81
C ILE A 232 -16.95 0.96 18.18
N HIS A 233 -15.71 1.22 18.61
CA HIS A 233 -15.27 2.56 19.00
C HIS A 233 -14.47 3.28 17.90
N ARG A 234 -14.14 2.58 16.80
CA ARG A 234 -13.31 3.04 15.68
C ARG A 234 -11.97 3.57 16.15
N GLN A 235 -11.23 2.71 16.84
CA GLN A 235 -9.95 3.03 17.47
C GLN A 235 -8.92 1.97 17.13
N PHE A 236 -7.65 2.36 17.14
CA PHE A 236 -6.53 1.48 16.94
C PHE A 236 -5.78 1.29 18.26
N PHE A 237 -5.22 0.10 18.43
CA PHE A 237 -4.29 -0.20 19.49
C PHE A 237 -2.97 -0.65 18.90
N ALA A 238 -1.87 -0.03 19.33
CA ALA A 238 -0.53 -0.32 18.86
C ALA A 238 0.35 -0.71 20.05
N SER A 239 1.10 -1.81 19.95
CA SER A 239 2.09 -2.18 20.95
C SER A 239 3.42 -1.52 20.64
N ASP A 240 3.94 -0.71 21.55
CA ASP A 240 5.26 -0.10 21.45
C ASP A 240 6.32 -1.07 21.98
N LEU A 241 7.26 -1.47 21.12
CA LEU A 241 8.35 -2.37 21.51
C LEU A 241 9.45 -1.66 22.31
N ASP A 242 9.45 -0.32 22.31
CA ASP A 242 10.43 0.46 23.05
C ASP A 242 10.05 0.54 24.52
N THR A 243 8.88 1.10 24.81
CA THR A 243 8.42 1.33 26.21
C THR A 243 7.60 0.16 26.78
N GLY A 244 7.14 -0.78 25.95
CA GLY A 244 6.20 -1.84 26.35
C GLY A 244 4.77 -1.36 26.57
N LEU A 245 4.45 -0.11 26.23
CA LEU A 245 3.11 0.46 26.32
C LEU A 245 2.19 -0.04 25.19
N ILE A 246 0.89 -0.04 25.47
CA ILE A 246 -0.15 -0.13 24.45
C ILE A 246 -0.73 1.26 24.22
N HIS A 247 -0.55 1.78 23.02
CA HIS A 247 -1.08 3.06 22.60
C HIS A 247 -2.49 2.92 22.06
N ARG A 248 -3.40 3.77 22.50
CA ARG A 248 -4.77 3.86 21.97
C ARG A 248 -4.87 5.09 21.08
N ILE A 249 -5.28 4.88 19.85
CA ILE A 249 -5.26 5.88 18.78
C ILE A 249 -6.68 6.00 18.21
N ASP A 250 -7.13 7.22 17.93
CA ASP A 250 -8.44 7.45 17.32
C ASP A 250 -8.45 7.21 15.81
N ALA A 251 -9.62 7.27 15.18
CA ALA A 251 -9.78 7.05 13.73
C ALA A 251 -9.04 8.08 12.84
N ASN A 252 -8.57 9.20 13.40
CA ASN A 252 -7.81 10.23 12.68
C ASN A 252 -6.30 10.10 12.91
N GLY A 253 -5.86 9.10 13.67
CA GLY A 253 -4.45 8.88 13.96
C GLY A 253 -3.92 9.64 15.18
N MET A 254 -4.82 10.26 15.98
CA MET A 254 -4.41 10.97 17.18
C MET A 254 -4.27 9.99 18.35
N LEU A 255 -3.14 10.04 19.05
CA LEU A 255 -2.94 9.31 20.30
C LEU A 255 -3.86 9.89 21.38
N ILE A 256 -4.69 9.03 22.00
CA ILE A 256 -5.70 9.46 22.98
C ILE A 256 -5.52 8.83 24.36
N ASP A 257 -4.80 7.71 24.48
CA ASP A 257 -4.53 7.07 25.76
C ASP A 257 -3.36 6.09 25.65
N THR A 258 -2.83 5.65 26.79
CA THR A 258 -1.85 4.57 26.87
C THR A 258 -2.17 3.61 28.01
N PHE A 259 -1.75 2.36 27.86
CA PHE A 259 -1.84 1.35 28.91
C PHE A 259 -0.49 0.67 29.12
N ASP A 260 -0.03 0.64 30.36
CA ASP A 260 1.22 -0.01 30.73
C ASP A 260 0.98 -1.48 31.09
N HIS A 261 1.31 -2.38 30.17
CA HIS A 261 1.15 -3.81 30.39
C HIS A 261 2.13 -4.33 31.47
N GLY A 262 3.31 -3.73 31.61
CA GLY A 262 4.34 -4.13 32.56
C GLY A 262 4.02 -3.75 34.00
N VAL A 263 3.57 -2.52 34.23
CA VAL A 263 3.27 -1.98 35.57
C VAL A 263 1.82 -2.23 35.98
N ALA A 264 0.85 -2.03 35.09
CA ALA A 264 -0.57 -2.20 35.42
C ALA A 264 -1.10 -3.59 35.06
N GLY A 265 -0.70 -4.12 33.89
CA GLY A 265 -1.18 -5.42 33.40
C GLY A 265 -0.71 -6.62 34.24
N ARG A 266 0.58 -6.70 34.55
CA ARG A 266 1.16 -7.84 35.28
C ARG A 266 0.54 -8.07 36.68
N PRO A 267 0.38 -7.05 37.55
CA PRO A 267 -0.25 -7.24 38.86
C PRO A 267 -1.71 -7.72 38.79
N ALA A 268 -2.47 -7.33 37.76
CA ALA A 268 -3.83 -7.82 37.55
C ALA A 268 -3.90 -9.35 37.34
N HIS A 269 -2.78 -9.96 36.96
CA HIS A 269 -2.61 -11.41 36.81
C HIS A 269 -1.75 -12.05 37.91
N GLY A 270 -1.51 -11.35 39.03
CA GLY A 270 -0.74 -11.86 40.16
C GLY A 270 0.76 -12.01 39.89
N LEU A 271 1.29 -11.29 38.90
CA LEU A 271 2.71 -11.24 38.59
C LEU A 271 3.33 -9.94 39.13
N ASP A 272 4.61 -10.00 39.48
CA ASP A 272 5.36 -8.79 39.87
C ASP A 272 5.40 -7.78 38.71
N PRO A 273 5.22 -6.47 38.98
CA PRO A 273 5.30 -5.44 37.95
C PRO A 273 6.71 -5.37 37.37
N VAL A 274 6.79 -5.03 36.08
CA VAL A 274 8.04 -4.75 35.37
C VAL A 274 7.89 -3.38 34.73
N ALA A 275 8.63 -2.40 35.22
CA ALA A 275 8.66 -1.07 34.64
C ALA A 275 9.65 -1.02 33.47
N ASP A 276 9.40 -0.11 32.55
CA ASP A 276 10.41 0.35 31.60
C ASP A 276 11.66 0.84 32.36
N ASP A 277 12.84 0.44 31.90
CA ASP A 277 14.11 0.86 32.48
C ASP A 277 14.60 2.21 31.92
N GLY A 278 13.87 2.76 30.94
CA GLY A 278 14.13 4.06 30.32
C GLY A 278 15.33 4.04 29.39
N ALA A 279 15.81 2.86 29.00
CA ALA A 279 16.81 2.74 27.95
C ALA A 279 16.19 3.21 26.64
N VAL A 280 16.91 4.11 25.95
CA VAL A 280 16.54 4.58 24.62
C VAL A 280 17.67 4.27 23.67
N MET A 281 17.35 3.99 22.42
CA MET A 281 18.37 3.83 21.39
C MET A 281 19.03 5.17 21.10
N ASP A 282 20.37 5.18 21.16
CA ASP A 282 21.21 6.34 20.86
C ASP A 282 21.92 6.11 19.52
N ILE A 283 21.50 6.89 18.53
CA ILE A 283 21.89 6.84 17.11
C ILE A 283 21.92 8.28 16.61
#